data_AF-A0A535TGG2-F1
#
_entry.id   AF-A0A535TGG2-F1
#
_cell.length_a   1.000
_cell.length_b   1.000
_cell.length_c   1.000
_cell.angle_alpha   90.00
_cell.angle_beta   90.00
_cell.angle_gamma   90.00
#
_symmetry.space_group_name_H-M   'P 1'
#
loop_
_entity.id
_entity.type
_entity.pdbx_description
1 polymer ?
#
loop_
_entity_poly.entity_id
_entity_poly.type
_entity_poly.pdbx_seq_one_letter_code
_entity_poly.pdbx_strand_id
1 'polypeptide(L)'
;QKCTFCYDRLQNNLKPACATACPTQSIKFGPLDEMRQVAADRVSTLHAQGLSEARIYGDKEYGGLHALFLLTDKPEAYALPSTESAVLPSRNNIPGYLTAVVTAVLAGIAGLIAFRRRGETTASPSPSRGGAPSPPAPSPGGAPSSPSPARGGGQGGG
;
A
#
# COMPACT_ATOMS: atom_id res chain seq x y z
N GLN A 1 -7.40 16.54 -11.61
CA GLN A 1 -6.19 17.40 -11.64
C GLN A 1 -5.97 17.97 -10.23
N LYS A 2 -4.73 18.30 -9.83
CA LYS A 2 -4.42 18.82 -8.48
C LYS A 2 -3.44 20.00 -8.53
N CYS A 3 -3.37 20.77 -7.45
CA CYS A 3 -2.36 21.80 -7.27
C CYS A 3 -0.95 21.18 -7.34
N THR A 4 -0.07 21.82 -8.11
CA THR A 4 1.35 21.45 -8.25
C THR A 4 2.27 22.46 -7.59
N PHE A 5 1.72 23.36 -6.77
CA PHE A 5 2.44 24.45 -6.11
C PHE A 5 3.17 25.38 -7.09
N CYS A 6 2.63 25.52 -8.32
CA CYS A 6 3.24 26.26 -9.42
C CYS A 6 4.71 25.86 -9.65
N TYR A 7 4.99 24.55 -9.62
CA TYR A 7 6.35 24.00 -9.73
C TYR A 7 7.18 24.64 -10.85
N ASP A 8 6.59 24.84 -12.02
CA ASP A 8 7.19 25.51 -13.17
C ASP A 8 7.66 26.95 -12.87
N ARG A 9 6.88 27.72 -12.11
CA ARG A 9 7.24 29.08 -11.69
C ARG A 9 8.32 29.08 -10.63
N LEU A 10 8.24 28.15 -9.68
CA LEU A 10 9.23 28.02 -8.61
C LEU A 10 10.62 27.71 -9.16
N GLN A 11 10.72 26.86 -10.19
CA GLN A 11 12.00 26.59 -10.88
C GLN A 11 12.63 27.84 -11.52
N ASN A 12 11.81 28.86 -11.81
CA ASN A 12 12.24 30.14 -12.37
C ASN A 12 12.34 31.25 -11.31
N ASN A 13 12.38 30.90 -10.02
CA ASN A 13 12.41 31.85 -8.90
C ASN A 13 11.22 32.82 -8.85
N LEU A 14 10.07 32.42 -9.43
CA LEU A 14 8.84 33.19 -9.41
C LEU A 14 7.89 32.65 -8.34
N LYS A 15 7.18 33.55 -7.65
CA LYS A 15 6.13 33.18 -6.69
C LYS A 15 4.95 32.48 -7.40
N PRO A 16 4.19 31.62 -6.69
CA PRO A 16 2.98 31.00 -7.24
C PRO A 16 1.98 32.03 -7.77
N ALA A 17 1.31 31.69 -8.87
CA ALA A 17 0.39 32.61 -9.54
C ALA A 17 -0.74 33.10 -8.59
N CYS A 18 -1.29 32.20 -7.77
CA CYS A 18 -2.35 32.52 -6.81
C CYS A 18 -1.89 33.55 -5.76
N ALA A 19 -0.65 33.42 -5.27
CA ALA A 19 -0.07 34.35 -4.30
C ALA A 19 0.24 35.71 -4.94
N THR A 20 0.72 35.73 -6.19
CA THR A 20 0.96 36.98 -6.93
C THR A 20 -0.33 37.71 -7.29
N ALA A 21 -1.39 36.99 -7.64
CA ALA A 21 -2.64 37.58 -8.09
C ALA A 21 -3.51 38.13 -6.94
N CYS A 22 -3.24 37.76 -5.69
CA CYS A 22 -4.10 38.12 -4.56
C CYS A 22 -3.93 39.60 -4.16
N PRO A 23 -4.94 40.46 -4.40
CA PRO A 23 -4.80 41.90 -4.16
C PRO A 23 -4.82 42.25 -2.66
N THR A 24 -5.50 41.44 -1.85
CA THR A 24 -5.64 41.63 -0.40
C THR A 24 -4.50 41.01 0.40
N GLN A 25 -3.55 40.34 -0.29
CA GLN A 25 -2.45 39.61 0.35
C GLN A 25 -2.91 38.51 1.33
N SER A 26 -4.09 37.94 1.08
CA SER A 26 -4.63 36.81 1.85
C SER A 26 -3.84 35.52 1.64
N ILE A 27 -3.18 35.38 0.50
CA ILE A 27 -2.29 34.26 0.19
C ILE A 27 -0.84 34.76 0.27
N LYS A 28 -0.12 34.27 1.27
CA LYS A 28 1.32 34.54 1.45
C LYS A 28 2.13 33.31 1.07
N PHE A 29 3.34 33.55 0.58
CA PHE A 29 4.25 32.49 0.15
C PHE A 29 5.67 32.81 0.59
N GLY A 30 6.34 31.82 1.17
CA GLY A 30 7.70 31.91 1.66
C GLY A 30 8.13 30.59 2.32
N PRO A 31 9.30 30.58 2.99
CA PRO A 31 9.74 29.46 3.80
C PRO A 31 8.69 29.06 4.84
N LEU A 32 8.53 27.76 5.08
CA LEU A 32 7.45 27.22 5.92
C LEU A 32 7.49 27.79 7.35
N ASP A 33 8.68 27.89 7.95
CA ASP A 33 8.84 28.37 9.32
C ASP A 33 8.50 29.87 9.46
N GLU A 34 8.82 30.68 8.44
CA GLU A 34 8.37 32.08 8.38
C GLU A 34 6.85 32.16 8.24
N MET A 35 6.24 31.31 7.40
CA MET A 35 4.78 31.29 7.24
C MET A 35 4.05 30.85 8.51
N ARG A 36 4.63 29.94 9.30
CA ARG A 36 4.12 29.57 10.63
C ARG A 36 4.12 30.77 11.58
N GLN A 37 5.23 31.52 11.63
CA GLN A 37 5.32 32.73 12.45
C GLN A 37 4.29 33.78 12.03
N VAL A 38 4.22 34.09 10.73
CA VAL A 38 3.24 35.04 10.18
C VAL A 38 1.80 34.63 10.50
N ALA A 39 1.49 33.33 10.41
CA ALA A 39 0.17 32.83 10.77
C ALA A 39 -0.12 32.97 12.27
N ALA A 40 0.85 32.65 13.14
CA ALA A 40 0.73 32.79 14.59
C ALA A 40 0.50 34.25 15.01
N ASP A 41 1.29 35.18 14.46
CA ASP A 41 1.13 36.62 14.71
C ASP A 41 -0.25 37.11 14.29
N ARG A 42 -0.74 36.61 13.14
CA ARG A 42 -2.06 36.97 12.64
C ARG A 42 -3.18 36.42 13.51
N VAL A 43 -3.08 35.19 14.00
CA VAL A 43 -4.02 34.63 15.00
C VAL A 43 -4.04 35.49 16.24
N SER A 44 -2.88 35.82 16.81
CA SER A 44 -2.77 36.67 18.00
C SER A 44 -3.45 38.03 17.78
N THR A 45 -3.28 38.62 16.60
CA THR A 45 -3.94 39.87 16.22
C THR A 45 -5.46 39.72 16.20
N LEU A 46 -5.99 38.64 15.61
CA LEU A 46 -7.43 38.39 15.55
C LEU A 46 -8.03 38.12 16.92
N HIS A 47 -7.31 37.37 17.77
CA HIS A 47 -7.72 37.13 19.16
C HIS A 47 -7.83 38.44 19.93
N ALA A 48 -6.86 39.35 19.77
CA ALA A 48 -6.91 40.69 20.36
C ALA A 48 -8.09 41.55 19.83
N GLN A 49 -8.59 41.25 18.64
CA GLN A 49 -9.77 41.89 18.03
C GLN A 49 -11.11 41.23 18.43
N GLY A 50 -11.08 40.23 19.33
CA GLY A 50 -12.27 39.55 19.84
C GLY A 50 -12.67 38.29 19.06
N LEU A 51 -11.90 37.87 18.05
CA LEU A 51 -12.14 36.64 17.30
C LEU A 51 -11.43 35.44 17.96
N SER A 52 -11.84 35.05 19.16
CA SER A 52 -11.25 33.96 19.96
C SER A 52 -11.18 32.61 19.23
N GLU A 53 -12.12 32.38 18.31
CA GLU A 53 -12.25 31.13 17.57
C GLU A 53 -11.15 30.90 16.53
N ALA A 54 -10.38 31.96 16.20
CA ALA A 54 -9.40 31.93 15.13
C ALA A 54 -8.28 30.93 15.40
N ARG A 55 -7.92 30.14 14.39
CA ARG A 55 -6.95 29.04 14.50
C ARG A 55 -6.18 28.82 13.22
N ILE A 56 -5.01 28.19 13.34
CA ILE A 56 -4.23 27.72 12.20
C ILE A 56 -4.64 26.27 11.90
N TYR A 57 -4.90 25.99 10.63
CA TYR A 57 -5.15 24.65 10.11
C TYR A 57 -4.04 24.27 9.12
N GLY A 58 -3.57 23.03 9.21
CA GLY A 58 -2.50 22.48 8.40
C GLY A 58 -1.15 22.41 9.12
N ASP A 59 -1.01 22.87 10.36
CA ASP A 59 0.26 22.75 11.07
C ASP A 59 0.44 21.36 11.72
N LYS A 60 -0.67 20.75 12.14
CA LYS A 60 -0.68 19.43 12.80
C LYS A 60 -1.33 18.35 11.94
N GLU A 61 -2.28 18.77 11.12
CA GLU A 61 -3.10 17.92 10.27
C GLU A 61 -2.24 17.21 9.24
N TYR A 62 -2.48 15.90 9.08
CA TYR A 62 -1.72 15.02 8.21
C TYR A 62 -0.20 15.05 8.45
N GLY A 63 0.23 15.36 9.68
CA GLY A 63 1.64 15.44 10.06
C GLY A 63 2.33 16.75 9.66
N GLY A 64 1.55 17.76 9.29
CA GLY A 64 2.05 19.07 8.87
C GLY A 64 1.97 19.24 7.35
N LEU A 65 1.18 20.20 6.92
CA LEU A 65 1.00 20.62 5.54
C LEU A 65 1.95 21.78 5.19
N HIS A 66 2.27 21.88 3.90
CA HIS A 66 3.03 23.02 3.35
C HIS A 66 2.11 24.14 2.84
N ALA A 67 0.82 24.06 3.17
CA ALA A 67 -0.19 25.07 2.94
C ALA A 67 -0.99 25.22 4.23
N LEU A 68 -0.81 26.36 4.90
CA LEU A 68 -1.47 26.68 6.15
C LEU A 68 -2.66 27.59 5.87
N PHE A 69 -3.74 27.41 6.63
CA PHE A 69 -4.94 28.23 6.56
C PHE A 69 -5.21 28.87 7.91
N LEU A 70 -5.62 30.13 7.88
CA LEU A 70 -6.15 30.84 9.03
C LEU A 70 -7.67 30.76 8.99
N LEU A 71 -8.26 30.02 9.91
CA LEU A 71 -9.71 29.83 10.02
C LEU A 71 -10.25 30.71 11.13
N THR A 72 -11.48 31.23 10.98
CA THR A 72 -12.18 32.01 12.01
C THR A 72 -13.28 31.22 12.71
N ASP A 73 -13.37 29.92 12.41
CA ASP A 73 -14.28 28.96 13.01
C ASP A 73 -13.60 27.58 12.98
N LYS A 74 -14.30 26.53 13.42
CA LYS A 74 -13.83 25.15 13.39
C LYS A 74 -13.67 24.65 11.94
N PRO A 75 -12.72 23.74 11.66
CA PRO A 75 -12.47 23.23 10.31
C PRO A 75 -13.73 22.69 9.60
N GLU A 76 -14.64 22.07 10.35
CA GLU A 76 -15.85 21.45 9.83
C GLU A 76 -16.81 22.46 9.22
N ALA A 77 -16.82 23.71 9.70
CA ALA A 77 -17.59 24.80 9.12
C ALA A 77 -17.16 25.12 7.67
N TYR A 78 -15.91 24.78 7.32
CA TYR A 78 -15.33 24.94 6.00
C TYR A 78 -15.26 23.62 5.21
N ALA A 79 -15.97 22.57 5.65
CA ALA A 79 -15.87 21.21 5.11
C ALA A 79 -14.44 20.64 5.15
N LEU A 80 -13.63 21.10 6.10
CA LEU A 80 -12.31 20.53 6.38
C LEU A 80 -12.43 19.49 7.50
N PRO A 81 -11.67 18.39 7.43
CA PRO A 81 -11.59 17.43 8.53
C PRO A 81 -11.09 18.08 9.83
N SER A 82 -11.54 17.56 10.96
CA SER A 82 -11.01 17.94 12.28
C SER A 82 -9.54 17.50 12.43
N THR A 83 -8.79 18.08 13.37
CA THR A 83 -7.42 17.65 13.65
C THR A 83 -7.34 16.17 14.06
N GLU A 84 -8.37 15.63 14.72
CA GLU A 84 -8.43 14.20 15.10
C GLU A 84 -8.68 13.28 13.91
N SER A 85 -9.46 13.73 12.93
CA SER A 85 -9.79 12.94 11.73
C SER A 85 -8.78 13.12 10.59
N ALA A 86 -8.03 14.22 10.59
CA ALA A 86 -6.98 14.54 9.62
C ALA A 86 -5.67 13.76 9.89
N VAL A 87 -5.74 12.44 9.88
CA VAL A 87 -4.58 11.55 10.09
C VAL A 87 -4.01 11.02 8.77
N LEU A 88 -2.70 10.72 8.75
CA LEU A 88 -2.06 10.20 7.53
C LEU A 88 -2.69 8.86 7.10
N PRO A 89 -3.03 8.71 5.80
CA PRO A 89 -3.53 7.44 5.27
C PRO A 89 -2.55 6.27 5.45
N SER A 90 -1.24 6.54 5.56
CA SER A 90 -0.21 5.52 5.77
C SER A 90 -0.39 4.74 7.08
N ARG A 91 -1.09 5.29 8.08
CA ARG A 91 -1.43 4.56 9.31
C ARG A 91 -2.31 3.33 9.04
N ASN A 92 -3.13 3.38 7.99
CA ASN A 92 -3.97 2.24 7.59
C ASN A 92 -3.16 1.06 7.01
N ASN A 93 -1.88 1.27 6.68
CA ASN A 93 -1.03 0.22 6.11
C ASN A 93 -0.38 -0.66 7.18
N ILE A 94 -0.40 -0.26 8.45
CA ILE A 94 0.25 -0.98 9.56
C ILE A 94 -0.23 -2.45 9.67
N PRO A 95 -1.54 -2.75 9.65
CA PRO A 95 -2.01 -4.13 9.69
C PRO A 95 -1.55 -4.96 8.47
N GLY A 96 -1.47 -4.33 7.30
CA GLY A 96 -0.97 -4.96 6.07
C GLY A 96 0.52 -5.33 6.19
N TYR A 97 1.34 -4.41 6.69
CA TYR A 97 2.76 -4.68 6.94
C TYR A 97 2.96 -5.78 7.99
N LEU A 98 2.20 -5.77 9.07
CA LEU A 98 2.25 -6.83 10.08
C LEU A 98 1.90 -8.19 9.47
N THR A 99 0.86 -8.26 8.65
CA THR A 99 0.45 -9.48 7.95
C THR A 99 1.55 -9.97 7.01
N ALA A 100 2.20 -9.06 6.27
CA ALA A 100 3.31 -9.40 5.38
C ALA A 100 4.52 -9.94 6.14
N VAL A 101 4.87 -9.32 7.28
CA VAL A 101 5.97 -9.79 8.14
C VAL A 101 5.65 -11.18 8.71
N VAL A 102 4.45 -11.38 9.24
CA VAL A 102 4.03 -12.68 9.80
C VAL A 102 4.07 -13.77 8.74
N THR A 103 3.53 -13.51 7.55
CA THR A 103 3.53 -14.49 6.45
C THR A 103 4.95 -14.82 5.98
N ALA A 104 5.84 -13.84 5.86
CA ALA A 104 7.24 -14.05 5.51
C ALA A 104 7.99 -14.90 6.55
N VAL A 105 7.78 -14.62 7.85
CA VAL A 105 8.38 -15.40 8.95
C VAL A 105 7.89 -16.85 8.93
N LEU A 106 6.58 -17.07 8.78
CA LEU A 106 6.01 -18.42 8.71
C LEU A 106 6.53 -19.20 7.49
N ALA A 107 6.61 -18.57 6.32
CA ALA A 107 7.17 -19.18 5.12
C ALA A 107 8.66 -19.50 5.29
N GLY A 108 9.44 -18.60 5.91
CA GLY A 108 10.85 -18.82 6.23
C GLY A 108 11.07 -20.00 7.18
N ILE A 109 10.27 -20.09 8.25
CA ILE A 109 10.31 -21.22 9.20
C ILE A 109 9.94 -22.52 8.49
N ALA A 110 8.86 -22.54 7.71
CA ALA A 110 8.45 -23.71 6.94
C ALA A 110 9.52 -24.14 5.93
N GLY A 111 10.14 -23.19 5.23
CA GLY A 111 11.27 -23.41 4.33
C GLY A 111 12.48 -24.01 5.04
N LEU A 112 12.82 -23.50 6.23
CA LEU A 112 13.92 -24.02 7.05
C LEU A 112 13.64 -25.44 7.57
N ILE A 113 12.43 -25.73 8.01
CA ILE A 113 12.00 -27.09 8.40
C ILE A 113 12.10 -28.04 7.21
N ALA A 114 11.57 -27.64 6.04
CA ALA A 114 11.64 -28.44 4.82
C ALA A 114 13.09 -28.69 4.36
N PHE A 115 13.97 -27.70 4.49
CA PHE A 115 15.39 -27.82 4.16
C PHE A 115 16.11 -28.79 5.10
N ARG A 116 15.87 -28.69 6.42
CA ARG A 116 16.46 -29.60 7.42
C ARG A 116 16.05 -31.06 7.18
N ARG A 117 14.77 -31.32 6.89
CA ARG A 117 14.27 -32.67 6.57
C ARG A 117 14.89 -33.24 5.28
N ARG A 118 15.22 -32.38 4.30
CA ARG A 118 15.89 -32.81 3.06
C ARG A 118 17.36 -33.20 3.30
N GLY A 119 18.03 -32.53 4.23
CA GLY A 119 19.41 -32.85 4.62
C GLY A 119 19.56 -34.24 5.28
N GLU A 120 18.52 -34.73 5.95
CA GLU A 120 18.51 -36.07 6.57
C GLU A 120 18.44 -37.22 5.54
N THR A 121 18.07 -36.94 4.28
CA THR A 121 17.95 -37.95 3.21
C THR A 121 19.29 -38.26 2.51
N THR A 122 20.38 -37.54 2.82
CA THR A 122 21.71 -37.79 2.22
C THR A 122 22.59 -38.74 3.05
N ALA A 123 22.20 -39.09 4.28
CA ALA A 123 22.81 -40.20 5.03
C ALA A 123 22.14 -41.53 4.64
N SER A 124 22.54 -42.06 3.48
CA SER A 124 22.12 -43.38 2.99
C SER A 124 22.65 -44.52 3.87
N PRO A 125 21.84 -45.52 4.24
CA PRO A 125 22.30 -46.90 4.30
C PRO A 125 22.13 -47.57 2.93
N SER A 126 23.21 -48.23 2.49
CA SER A 126 23.34 -49.07 1.29
C SER A 126 22.27 -50.18 1.16
N PRO A 127 22.11 -50.80 -0.02
CA PRO A 127 20.97 -51.65 -0.35
C PRO A 127 21.11 -53.05 0.25
N SER A 128 20.13 -53.50 1.03
CA SER A 128 19.98 -54.92 1.36
C SER A 128 19.11 -55.62 0.32
N ARG A 129 19.70 -56.60 -0.37
CA ARG A 129 18.99 -57.61 -1.16
C ARG A 129 17.90 -58.25 -0.30
N GLY A 130 16.67 -58.28 -0.80
CA GLY A 130 15.59 -59.00 -0.14
C GLY A 130 14.34 -59.11 -1.01
N GLY A 131 14.24 -60.22 -1.76
CA GLY A 131 12.98 -60.82 -2.20
C GLY A 131 12.24 -60.17 -3.37
N ALA A 132 12.40 -60.74 -4.56
CA ALA A 132 11.41 -60.58 -5.63
C ALA A 132 10.12 -61.35 -5.27
N PRO A 133 8.92 -60.78 -5.43
CA PRO A 133 7.70 -61.59 -5.44
C PRO A 133 7.62 -62.39 -6.74
N SER A 134 7.39 -63.71 -6.59
CA SER A 134 7.20 -64.70 -7.65
C SER A 134 6.06 -64.34 -8.62
N PRO A 135 6.11 -64.74 -9.90
CA PRO A 135 5.06 -64.45 -10.88
C PRO A 135 3.78 -65.26 -10.61
N PRO A 136 2.59 -64.75 -10.96
CA PRO A 136 1.36 -65.54 -10.92
C PRO A 136 1.34 -66.59 -12.05
N ALA A 137 0.82 -67.78 -11.73
CA ALA A 137 0.66 -68.92 -12.62
C ALA A 137 -0.45 -68.68 -13.69
N PRO A 138 -0.35 -69.29 -14.88
CA PRO A 138 -1.36 -69.16 -15.93
C PRO A 138 -2.56 -70.10 -15.68
N SER A 139 -3.76 -69.67 -16.06
CA SER A 139 -4.95 -70.53 -16.18
C SER A 139 -5.53 -70.46 -17.60
N PRO A 140 -6.14 -71.56 -18.09
CA PRO A 140 -6.22 -71.83 -19.53
C PRO A 140 -7.55 -71.39 -20.18
N GLY A 141 -7.42 -70.83 -21.38
CA GLY A 141 -8.08 -71.28 -22.62
C GLY A 141 -9.61 -71.26 -22.78
N GLY A 142 -10.08 -70.51 -23.78
CA GLY A 142 -11.36 -70.70 -24.48
C GLY A 142 -11.89 -69.40 -25.12
N ALA A 143 -11.38 -68.97 -26.27
CA ALA A 143 -11.84 -69.26 -27.65
C ALA A 143 -12.77 -68.14 -28.23
N PRO A 144 -12.75 -67.90 -29.56
CA PRO A 144 -12.72 -66.53 -30.12
C PRO A 144 -13.93 -66.17 -31.00
N SER A 145 -14.11 -64.88 -31.33
CA SER A 145 -14.82 -64.41 -32.55
C SER A 145 -14.71 -62.88 -32.75
N SER A 146 -13.77 -62.48 -33.63
CA SER A 146 -13.92 -61.61 -34.83
C SER A 146 -14.64 -60.23 -34.82
N PRO A 147 -14.34 -59.35 -35.83
CA PRO A 147 -14.07 -57.92 -35.57
C PRO A 147 -15.04 -56.93 -36.27
N SER A 148 -14.67 -55.64 -36.18
CA SER A 148 -14.81 -54.56 -37.19
C SER A 148 -15.76 -53.37 -36.83
N PRO A 149 -15.67 -52.20 -37.51
CA PRO A 149 -15.00 -51.01 -36.96
C PRO A 149 -15.81 -49.70 -37.16
N ALA A 150 -15.13 -48.55 -37.01
CA ALA A 150 -15.40 -47.20 -37.59
C ALA A 150 -15.79 -46.11 -36.57
N ARG A 151 -15.53 -44.81 -36.74
CA ARG A 151 -14.61 -43.96 -37.56
C ARG A 151 -15.06 -42.51 -37.26
N GLY A 152 -14.12 -41.56 -37.16
CA GLY A 152 -14.35 -40.11 -37.31
C GLY A 152 -14.63 -39.37 -35.99
N GLY A 153 -14.11 -38.17 -35.71
CA GLY A 153 -13.45 -37.17 -36.55
C GLY A 153 -14.05 -35.78 -36.27
N GLY A 154 -13.22 -34.74 -36.14
CA GLY A 154 -13.60 -33.31 -36.03
C GLY A 154 -13.71 -32.81 -34.59
N GLN A 155 -12.90 -31.89 -34.06
CA GLN A 155 -12.19 -30.71 -34.58
C GLN A 155 -13.14 -29.57 -35.03
N GLY A 156 -13.03 -28.43 -34.34
CA GLY A 156 -13.73 -27.15 -34.58
C GLY A 156 -14.30 -26.62 -33.25
N GLY A 157 -13.78 -25.58 -32.61
CA GLY A 157 -13.14 -24.37 -33.13
C GLY A 157 -14.17 -23.24 -33.07
N GLY A 158 -14.10 -22.42 -32.02
CA GLY A 158 -14.89 -21.21 -31.78
C GLY A 158 -14.20 -20.38 -30.71
#